data_AF-A0A3B9XG10-F1
#
_entry.id   AF-A0A3B9XG10-F1
#
_cell.length_a   1.000
_cell.length_b   1.000
_cell.length_c   1.000
_cell.angle_alpha   90.00
_cell.angle_beta   90.00
_cell.angle_gamma   90.00
#
_symmetry.space_group_name_H-M   'P 1'
#
loop_
_entity.id
_entity.type
_entity.pdbx_description
1 polymer ?
#
loop_
_entity_poly.entity_id
_entity_poly.type
_entity_poly.pdbx_seq_one_letter_code
_entity_poly.pdbx_strand_id
1 'polypeptide(L)'
;MSETVGSKNRHSTKFLGLVESLTTELLAAGDHLQGIQPPKPEFQGDFQSSLKDIAKFRGRPLFYDYIGTGVGNGPYVELEDGSVKLDLINGIGVHIMGHSHPVAVKGAIQGAASDIVMQGNLQPNEEYLEIQKVLSDLAGRNSRL
;
A
#
# COMPACT_ATOMS: atom_id res chain seq x y z
N MET A 1 -10.12 -20.46 27.74
CA MET A 1 -11.09 -20.78 26.68
C MET A 1 -10.33 -21.32 25.48
N SER A 2 -10.92 -22.18 24.65
CA SER A 2 -10.31 -22.67 23.42
C SER A 2 -10.39 -21.62 22.31
N GLU A 3 -9.30 -21.35 21.62
CA GLU A 3 -9.22 -20.42 20.47
C GLU A 3 -9.08 -21.18 19.15
N THR A 4 -9.64 -20.61 18.07
CA THR A 4 -9.43 -21.11 16.69
C THR A 4 -7.96 -20.90 16.26
N VAL A 5 -7.51 -21.65 15.25
CA VAL A 5 -6.14 -21.49 14.71
C VAL A 5 -5.93 -20.08 14.16
N GLY A 6 -6.94 -19.53 13.46
CA GLY A 6 -6.91 -18.15 12.97
C GLY A 6 -6.77 -17.13 14.08
N SER A 7 -7.54 -17.27 15.17
CA SER A 7 -7.45 -16.37 16.33
C SER A 7 -6.07 -16.43 17.00
N LYS A 8 -5.52 -17.64 17.19
CA LYS A 8 -4.15 -17.80 17.72
C LYS A 8 -3.10 -17.13 16.83
N ASN A 9 -3.26 -17.23 15.51
CA ASN A 9 -2.32 -16.62 14.58
C ASN A 9 -2.41 -15.08 14.59
N ARG A 10 -3.61 -14.51 14.64
CA ARG A 10 -3.80 -13.04 14.72
C ARG A 10 -3.21 -12.44 16.00
N HIS A 11 -3.25 -13.17 17.10
CA HIS A 11 -2.65 -12.75 18.38
C HIS A 11 -1.21 -13.25 18.59
N SER A 12 -0.62 -13.90 17.59
CA SER A 12 0.74 -14.43 17.69
C SER A 12 1.75 -13.29 17.77
N THR A 13 2.45 -13.18 18.90
CA THR A 13 3.52 -12.18 19.09
C THR A 13 4.61 -12.30 18.03
N LYS A 14 4.93 -13.52 17.59
CA LYS A 14 5.91 -13.75 16.53
C LYS A 14 5.43 -13.18 15.20
N PHE A 15 4.17 -13.45 14.82
CA PHE A 15 3.61 -12.94 13.57
C PHE A 15 3.55 -11.41 13.60
N LEU A 16 3.00 -10.82 14.66
CA LEU A 16 2.91 -9.37 14.82
C LEU A 16 4.30 -8.71 14.83
N GLY A 17 5.30 -9.34 15.44
CA GLY A 17 6.68 -8.88 15.41
C GLY A 17 7.28 -8.85 13.99
N LEU A 18 7.02 -9.88 13.17
CA LEU A 18 7.47 -9.91 11.78
C LEU A 18 6.79 -8.81 10.93
N VAL A 19 5.48 -8.61 11.11
CA VAL A 19 4.76 -7.52 10.45
C VAL A 19 5.38 -6.16 10.81
N GLU A 20 5.69 -5.95 12.08
CA GLU A 20 6.33 -4.71 12.55
C GLU A 20 7.73 -4.52 11.94
N SER A 21 8.54 -5.58 11.90
CA SER A 21 9.88 -5.55 11.28
C SER A 21 9.81 -5.22 9.79
N LEU A 22 8.90 -5.86 9.04
CA LEU A 22 8.71 -5.57 7.61
C LEU A 22 8.22 -4.14 7.37
N THR A 23 7.31 -3.66 8.24
CA THR A 23 6.84 -2.27 8.18
C THR A 23 7.99 -1.31 8.39
N THR A 24 8.80 -1.52 9.44
CA THR A 24 9.94 -0.65 9.76
C THR A 24 10.98 -0.64 8.64
N GLU A 25 11.28 -1.79 8.06
CA GLU A 25 12.23 -1.90 6.93
C GLU A 25 11.76 -1.06 5.72
N LEU A 26 10.47 -1.16 5.36
CA LEU A 26 9.92 -0.37 4.25
C LEU A 26 9.95 1.14 4.52
N LEU A 27 9.61 1.55 5.75
CA LEU A 27 9.68 2.96 6.13
C LEU A 27 11.11 3.49 6.03
N ALA A 28 12.08 2.75 6.60
CA ALA A 28 13.49 3.11 6.57
C ALA A 28 14.03 3.21 5.13
N ALA A 29 13.57 2.34 4.22
CA ALA A 29 13.92 2.41 2.80
C ALA A 29 13.47 3.75 2.16
N GLY A 30 12.32 4.29 2.57
CA GLY A 30 11.76 5.54 2.06
C GLY A 30 12.15 6.82 2.81
N ASP A 31 12.78 6.73 3.98
CA ASP A 31 13.01 7.88 4.88
C ASP A 31 13.76 9.05 4.22
N HIS A 32 14.64 8.75 3.27
CA HIS A 32 15.46 9.73 2.56
C HIS A 32 14.70 10.46 1.42
N LEU A 33 13.50 10.01 1.06
CA LEU A 33 12.68 10.57 -0.03
C LEU A 33 11.91 11.82 0.44
N GLN A 34 12.63 12.88 0.83
CA GLN A 34 12.05 14.07 1.48
C GLN A 34 11.83 15.27 0.54
N GLY A 35 12.04 15.09 -0.76
CA GLY A 35 11.97 16.17 -1.74
C GLY A 35 12.05 15.66 -3.17
N ILE A 36 11.66 16.53 -4.11
CA ILE A 36 11.71 16.24 -5.55
C ILE A 36 13.18 16.06 -5.99
N GLN A 37 13.45 15.04 -6.77
CA GLN A 37 14.77 14.74 -7.32
C GLN A 37 14.67 14.47 -8.84
N PRO A 38 15.70 14.85 -9.62
CA PRO A 38 15.73 14.52 -11.05
C PRO A 38 15.98 13.02 -11.28
N PRO A 39 15.68 12.50 -12.48
CA PRO A 39 16.05 11.14 -12.89
C PRO A 39 17.55 10.91 -12.85
N LYS A 40 17.95 9.70 -12.45
CA LYS A 40 19.36 9.28 -12.37
C LYS A 40 19.80 8.65 -13.69
N PRO A 41 20.91 9.09 -14.32
CA PRO A 41 21.31 8.63 -15.66
C PRO A 41 21.40 7.10 -15.81
N GLU A 42 21.82 6.41 -14.75
CA GLU A 42 21.99 4.96 -14.71
C GLU A 42 20.67 4.18 -14.85
N PHE A 43 19.52 4.77 -14.53
CA PHE A 43 18.21 4.09 -14.58
C PHE A 43 17.34 4.52 -15.76
N GLN A 44 17.68 5.63 -16.44
CA GLN A 44 16.85 6.17 -17.52
C GLN A 44 16.69 5.22 -18.71
N GLY A 45 17.73 4.45 -19.06
CA GLY A 45 17.68 3.49 -20.16
C GLY A 45 16.62 2.41 -19.95
N ASP A 46 16.65 1.77 -18.79
CA ASP A 46 15.73 0.70 -18.41
C ASP A 46 14.31 1.23 -18.21
N PHE A 47 14.16 2.43 -17.65
CA PHE A 47 12.89 3.11 -17.53
C PHE A 47 12.22 3.36 -18.89
N GLN A 48 12.99 3.90 -19.85
CA GLN A 48 12.49 4.14 -21.20
C GLN A 48 12.16 2.84 -21.95
N SER A 49 12.90 1.76 -21.70
CA SER A 49 12.55 0.44 -22.23
C SER A 49 11.21 -0.04 -21.65
N SER A 50 11.02 0.09 -20.35
CA SER A 50 9.79 -0.32 -19.65
C SER A 50 8.56 0.46 -20.15
N LEU A 51 8.68 1.77 -20.37
CA LEU A 51 7.60 2.58 -20.94
C LEU A 51 7.20 2.13 -22.36
N LYS A 52 8.19 1.78 -23.20
CA LYS A 52 7.93 1.25 -24.54
C LYS A 52 7.22 -0.10 -24.48
N ASP A 53 7.66 -0.99 -23.59
CA ASP A 53 7.03 -2.29 -23.40
C ASP A 53 5.59 -2.13 -22.89
N ILE A 54 5.35 -1.24 -21.92
CA ILE A 54 4.00 -0.92 -21.46
C ILE A 54 3.15 -0.40 -22.64
N ALA A 55 3.66 0.55 -23.43
CA ALA A 55 2.93 1.08 -24.57
C ALA A 55 2.56 -0.01 -25.60
N LYS A 56 3.50 -0.94 -25.86
CA LYS A 56 3.31 -2.07 -26.76
C LYS A 56 2.26 -3.05 -26.22
N PHE A 57 2.42 -3.56 -25.00
CA PHE A 57 1.55 -4.61 -24.46
C PHE A 57 0.18 -4.10 -24.02
N ARG A 58 0.09 -2.86 -23.56
CA ARG A 58 -1.19 -2.19 -23.23
C ARG A 58 -1.90 -1.62 -24.46
N GLY A 59 -1.21 -1.53 -25.60
CA GLY A 59 -1.71 -0.97 -26.87
C GLY A 59 -1.71 0.57 -26.94
N ARG A 60 -1.29 1.27 -25.88
CA ARG A 60 -1.10 2.73 -25.84
C ARG A 60 -0.20 3.12 -24.65
N PRO A 61 0.54 4.23 -24.72
CA PRO A 61 1.37 4.70 -23.62
C PRO A 61 0.56 5.06 -22.37
N LEU A 62 1.26 5.20 -21.24
CA LEU A 62 0.69 5.76 -20.03
C LEU A 62 0.35 7.25 -20.24
N PHE A 63 -0.55 7.79 -19.41
CA PHE A 63 -0.88 9.20 -19.46
C PHE A 63 0.27 10.07 -18.94
N TYR A 64 0.89 9.62 -17.84
CA TYR A 64 2.17 10.11 -17.35
C TYR A 64 3.18 8.98 -17.46
N ASP A 65 4.42 9.32 -17.78
CA ASP A 65 5.57 8.40 -17.70
C ASP A 65 5.86 8.12 -16.22
N TYR A 66 5.03 7.26 -15.63
CA TYR A 66 4.97 6.99 -14.21
C TYR A 66 5.03 5.47 -14.01
N ILE A 67 6.19 5.00 -13.59
CA ILE A 67 6.38 3.63 -13.10
C ILE A 67 7.05 3.80 -11.73
N GLY A 68 6.28 3.58 -10.66
CA GLY A 68 6.77 3.73 -9.29
C GLY A 68 7.57 2.52 -8.83
N THR A 69 8.55 2.73 -7.94
CA THR A 69 9.36 1.64 -7.35
C THR A 69 8.62 0.85 -6.28
N GLY A 70 7.44 1.34 -5.87
CA GLY A 70 6.69 0.83 -4.72
C GLY A 70 7.14 1.43 -3.38
N VAL A 71 8.11 2.35 -3.38
CA VAL A 71 8.57 3.08 -2.20
C VAL A 71 8.28 4.58 -2.36
N GLY A 72 7.81 5.18 -1.28
CA GLY A 72 7.60 6.62 -1.17
C GLY A 72 7.62 7.06 0.29
N ASN A 73 7.43 8.35 0.53
CA ASN A 73 7.40 8.93 1.86
C ASN A 73 6.47 10.16 1.88
N GLY A 74 5.32 10.03 2.54
CA GLY A 74 4.33 11.09 2.63
C GLY A 74 3.84 11.49 1.23
N PRO A 75 4.04 12.74 0.77
CA PRO A 75 3.59 13.16 -0.56
C PRO A 75 4.59 12.80 -1.67
N TYR A 76 5.75 12.21 -1.34
CA TYR A 76 6.79 11.91 -2.30
C TYR A 76 6.76 10.44 -2.73
N VAL A 77 7.04 10.20 -4.01
CA VAL A 77 7.12 8.85 -4.59
C VAL A 77 8.35 8.73 -5.46
N GLU A 78 9.06 7.62 -5.34
CA GLU A 78 10.19 7.29 -6.20
C GLU A 78 9.71 6.52 -7.45
N LEU A 79 10.26 6.89 -8.61
CA LEU A 79 10.02 6.21 -9.87
C LEU A 79 11.21 5.33 -10.26
N GLU A 80 10.98 4.38 -11.15
CA GLU A 80 11.98 3.43 -11.66
C GLU A 80 13.17 4.10 -12.39
N ASP A 81 13.07 5.39 -12.75
CA ASP A 81 14.21 6.19 -13.22
C ASP A 81 15.06 6.80 -12.08
N GLY A 82 14.76 6.44 -10.83
CA GLY A 82 15.36 6.94 -9.59
C GLY A 82 15.00 8.38 -9.25
N SER A 83 14.07 9.01 -9.98
CA SER A 83 13.57 10.33 -9.64
C SER A 83 12.56 10.28 -8.52
N VAL A 84 12.47 11.37 -7.76
CA VAL A 84 11.45 11.54 -6.71
C VAL A 84 10.47 12.61 -7.16
N LYS A 85 9.18 12.31 -7.17
CA LYS A 85 8.11 13.21 -7.60
C LYS A 85 7.17 13.53 -6.43
N LEU A 86 6.50 14.68 -6.52
CA LEU A 86 5.36 14.99 -5.68
C LEU A 86 4.09 14.34 -6.26
N ASP A 87 3.44 13.45 -5.51
CA ASP A 87 2.22 12.78 -5.94
C ASP A 87 0.98 13.62 -5.62
N LEU A 88 0.48 14.32 -6.65
CA LEU A 88 -0.80 15.04 -6.60
C LEU A 88 -1.97 14.23 -7.18
N ILE A 89 -1.72 13.00 -7.64
CA ILE A 89 -2.76 12.06 -8.09
C ILE A 89 -3.46 11.46 -6.86
N ASN A 90 -2.68 11.16 -5.81
CA ASN A 90 -3.16 10.66 -4.52
C ASN A 90 -4.05 9.41 -4.67
N GLY A 91 -3.79 8.58 -5.70
CA GLY A 91 -4.61 7.42 -6.02
C GLY A 91 -6.11 7.74 -6.18
N ILE A 92 -6.47 8.93 -6.68
CA ILE A 92 -7.86 9.42 -6.75
C ILE A 92 -8.50 9.45 -5.35
N GLY A 93 -7.76 9.94 -4.36
CA GLY A 93 -8.18 10.09 -2.97
C GLY A 93 -7.99 8.86 -2.09
N VAL A 94 -7.52 7.72 -2.64
CA VAL A 94 -7.30 6.49 -1.86
C VAL A 94 -6.05 6.60 -0.99
N HIS A 95 -4.98 7.24 -1.47
CA HIS A 95 -3.70 7.32 -0.75
C HIS A 95 -3.65 8.48 0.25
N ILE A 96 -4.79 8.81 0.88
CA ILE A 96 -4.95 10.03 1.68
C ILE A 96 -3.98 10.15 2.87
N MET A 97 -3.49 9.02 3.38
CA MET A 97 -2.51 8.98 4.47
C MET A 97 -1.07 9.22 3.99
N GLY A 98 -0.85 9.31 2.68
CA GLY A 98 0.46 9.41 2.05
C GLY A 98 1.11 8.05 1.75
N HIS A 99 2.16 8.10 0.92
CA HIS A 99 3.00 6.95 0.61
C HIS A 99 3.70 6.42 1.86
N SER A 100 3.75 5.10 1.97
CA SER A 100 4.36 4.38 3.10
C SER A 100 3.83 4.81 4.48
N HIS A 101 2.55 5.17 4.61
CA HIS A 101 2.01 5.45 5.94
C HIS A 101 2.05 4.17 6.82
N PRO A 102 2.60 4.21 8.06
CA PRO A 102 2.85 3.02 8.87
C PRO A 102 1.62 2.13 9.08
N VAL A 103 0.47 2.76 9.34
CA VAL A 103 -0.81 2.03 9.56
C VAL A 103 -1.29 1.35 8.27
N ALA A 104 -1.13 2.00 7.12
CA ALA A 104 -1.57 1.45 5.84
C ALA A 104 -0.70 0.27 5.41
N VAL A 105 0.62 0.40 5.53
CA VAL A 105 1.59 -0.67 5.26
C VAL A 105 1.33 -1.88 6.16
N LYS A 106 1.18 -1.65 7.47
CA LYS A 106 0.90 -2.72 8.44
C LYS A 106 -0.40 -3.46 8.09
N GLY A 107 -1.47 -2.74 7.79
CA GLY A 107 -2.75 -3.32 7.37
C GLY A 107 -2.63 -4.12 6.08
N ALA A 108 -1.87 -3.62 5.09
CA ALA A 108 -1.64 -4.31 3.82
C ALA A 108 -0.85 -5.62 4.03
N ILE A 109 0.20 -5.62 4.84
CA ILE A 109 0.98 -6.83 5.15
C ILE A 109 0.13 -7.86 5.89
N GLN A 110 -0.66 -7.42 6.88
CA GLN A 110 -1.56 -8.32 7.62
C GLN A 110 -2.63 -8.92 6.70
N GLY A 111 -3.24 -8.10 5.83
CA GLY A 111 -4.21 -8.57 4.85
C GLY A 111 -3.61 -9.52 3.81
N ALA A 112 -2.40 -9.26 3.34
CA ALA A 112 -1.68 -10.14 2.41
C ALA A 112 -1.28 -11.49 3.04
N ALA A 113 -1.18 -11.55 4.36
CA ALA A 113 -0.92 -12.79 5.10
C ALA A 113 -2.19 -13.63 5.36
N SER A 114 -3.38 -13.11 5.03
CA SER A 114 -4.63 -13.88 5.07
C SER A 114 -4.64 -14.96 3.99
N ASP A 115 -5.43 -16.01 4.20
CA ASP A 115 -5.53 -17.17 3.30
C ASP A 115 -6.29 -16.86 1.99
N ILE A 116 -7.04 -15.75 1.96
CA ILE A 116 -7.83 -15.30 0.83
C ILE A 116 -7.57 -13.82 0.50
N VAL A 117 -7.54 -13.51 -0.79
CA VAL A 117 -7.26 -12.15 -1.31
C VAL A 117 -8.52 -11.28 -1.38
N MET A 118 -9.69 -11.88 -1.63
CA MET A 118 -10.96 -11.19 -1.81
C MET A 118 -12.03 -11.82 -0.94
N GLN A 119 -12.82 -10.99 -0.28
CA GLN A 119 -13.93 -11.40 0.57
C GLN A 119 -15.24 -10.84 0.06
N GLY A 120 -16.15 -11.75 -0.30
CA GLY A 120 -17.53 -11.44 -0.61
C GLY A 120 -18.47 -11.84 0.52
N ASN A 121 -19.78 -11.77 0.27
CA ASN A 121 -20.80 -12.15 1.23
C ASN A 121 -20.86 -13.67 1.54
N LEU A 122 -20.23 -14.52 0.72
CA LEU A 122 -20.27 -15.98 0.88
C LEU A 122 -19.12 -16.54 1.70
N GLN A 123 -17.98 -15.84 1.74
CA GLN A 123 -16.74 -16.30 2.37
C GLN A 123 -16.02 -15.16 3.11
N PRO A 124 -16.66 -14.50 4.09
CA PRO A 124 -16.00 -13.49 4.91
C PRO A 124 -15.16 -14.14 6.01
N ASN A 125 -14.03 -13.51 6.30
CA ASN A 125 -13.29 -13.71 7.55
C ASN A 125 -13.82 -12.75 8.63
N GLU A 126 -13.19 -12.75 9.80
CA GLU A 126 -13.66 -12.01 10.98
C GLU A 126 -13.58 -10.49 10.82
N GLU A 127 -12.59 -10.00 10.09
CA GLU A 127 -12.40 -8.59 9.76
C GLU A 127 -13.61 -7.98 9.02
N TYR A 128 -14.41 -8.81 8.33
CA TYR A 128 -15.64 -8.39 7.69
C TYR A 128 -16.67 -7.84 8.70
N LEU A 129 -16.73 -8.45 9.89
CA LEU A 129 -17.58 -7.96 10.99
C LEU A 129 -16.94 -6.74 11.68
N GLU A 130 -15.62 -6.75 11.85
CA GLU A 130 -14.90 -5.65 12.50
C GLU A 130 -15.05 -4.34 11.72
N ILE A 131 -14.85 -4.36 10.40
CA ILE A 131 -14.99 -3.18 9.55
C ILE A 131 -16.44 -2.66 9.56
N GLN A 132 -17.44 -3.54 9.55
CA GLN A 132 -18.84 -3.13 9.62
C GLN A 132 -19.16 -2.38 10.91
N LYS A 133 -18.69 -2.88 12.06
CA LYS A 133 -18.86 -2.18 13.34
C LYS A 133 -18.24 -0.80 13.31
N VAL A 134 -16.97 -0.71 12.86
CA VAL A 134 -16.27 0.57 12.76
C VAL A 134 -17.01 1.55 11.86
N LEU A 135 -17.47 1.11 10.69
CA LEU A 135 -18.19 1.95 9.73
C LEU A 135 -19.56 2.39 10.28
N SER A 136 -20.34 1.48 10.85
CA SER A 136 -21.63 1.80 11.47
C SER A 136 -21.47 2.78 12.62
N ASP A 137 -20.48 2.58 13.49
CA ASP A 137 -20.21 3.47 14.61
C ASP A 137 -19.77 4.87 14.13
N LEU A 138 -18.91 4.94 13.12
CA LEU A 138 -18.45 6.22 12.56
C LEU A 138 -19.57 6.98 11.86
N ALA A 139 -20.37 6.28 11.03
CA ALA A 139 -21.49 6.88 10.31
C ALA A 139 -22.64 7.26 11.25
N GLY A 140 -22.86 6.50 12.31
CA GLY A 140 -23.91 6.73 13.32
C GLY A 140 -23.71 7.99 14.16
N ARG A 141 -22.45 8.44 14.37
CA ARG A 141 -22.12 9.57 15.28
C ARG A 141 -22.94 10.85 15.06
N ASN A 142 -23.28 11.15 13.81
CA ASN A 142 -24.03 12.35 13.44
C ASN A 142 -25.18 12.05 12.46
N SER A 143 -25.66 10.80 12.43
CA SER A 143 -26.76 10.40 11.56
C SER A 143 -27.93 9.83 12.35
N ARG A 144 -29.01 9.45 11.65
CA ARG A 144 -30.18 8.78 12.22
C ARG A 144 -30.14 7.26 12.03
N LEU A 145 -28.95 6.72 11.72
CA LEU A 145 -28.69 5.29 11.68
C LEU A 145 -28.76 4.67 13.08
#